data_AF-A0A383BHD4-F1
#
_entry.id   AF-A0A383BHD4-F1
#
_cell.length_a   1.000
_cell.length_b   1.000
_cell.length_c   1.000
_cell.angle_alpha   90.00
_cell.angle_beta   90.00
_cell.angle_gamma   90.00
#
_symmetry.space_group_name_H-M   'P 1'
#
loop_
_entity.id
_entity.type
_entity.pdbx_description
1 polymer ?
#
loop_
_entity_poly.entity_id
_entity_poly.type
_entity_poly.pdbx_seq_one_letter_code
_entity_poly.pdbx_strand_id
1 'polypeptide(L)'
;MTNHPCGAHLVGSIPLANTHAALDTVARVLGKHVQRLPDGETGERSNWIRWQGKVFANVEALEVTYSDPFRSVFGLKSDRSIDQLELPPLGYADAALDSFSIFSTMQQEGRVTDGMRFQVSLPTPLAPVQFYIDATIQSDFEPLYEKKLLEELSIIADSIPHDRLAVQWDTAVEFGVLEGSFPAFFGDKTSAILARLI
;
A
#
# COMPACT_ATOMS: atom_id res chain seq x y z
N MET A 1 -10.89 -16.34 31.37
CA MET A 1 -11.04 -15.26 30.37
C MET A 1 -12.19 -15.65 29.47
N THR A 2 -13.20 -14.80 29.30
CA THR A 2 -14.30 -15.08 28.38
C THR A 2 -13.80 -14.83 26.96
N ASN A 3 -13.76 -15.88 26.11
CA ASN A 3 -13.39 -15.82 24.68
C ASN A 3 -14.47 -15.11 23.85
N HIS A 4 -14.84 -13.87 24.20
CA HIS A 4 -15.75 -13.07 23.40
C HIS A 4 -14.95 -12.11 22.52
N PRO A 5 -15.26 -12.03 21.21
CA PRO A 5 -14.65 -11.05 20.31
C PRO A 5 -14.80 -9.63 20.86
N CYS A 6 -13.70 -8.88 20.95
CA CYS A 6 -13.68 -7.51 21.48
C CYS A 6 -13.82 -6.43 20.39
N GLY A 7 -13.87 -6.82 19.11
CA GLY A 7 -13.99 -5.93 17.98
C GLY A 7 -13.67 -6.64 16.66
N ALA A 8 -13.59 -5.87 15.59
CA ALA A 8 -13.21 -6.31 14.25
C ALA A 8 -12.05 -5.45 13.71
N HIS A 9 -11.12 -6.09 13.03
CA HIS A 9 -10.07 -5.43 12.27
C HIS A 9 -10.30 -5.73 10.78
N LEU A 10 -10.32 -4.68 9.98
CA LEU A 10 -10.45 -4.75 8.53
C LEU A 10 -9.08 -4.47 7.91
N VAL A 11 -8.73 -5.20 6.86
CA VAL A 11 -7.36 -5.22 6.31
C VAL A 11 -7.17 -4.33 5.09
N GLY A 12 -8.06 -3.39 4.81
CA GLY A 12 -7.95 -2.49 3.65
C GLY A 12 -9.10 -2.67 2.66
N SER A 13 -8.80 -3.29 1.52
CA SER A 13 -9.71 -3.58 0.40
C SER A 13 -11.13 -4.03 0.78
N ILE A 14 -12.15 -3.39 0.20
CA ILE A 14 -13.58 -3.72 0.33
C ILE A 14 -14.21 -3.63 -1.07
N PRO A 15 -14.85 -4.68 -1.59
CA PRO A 15 -15.30 -4.76 -2.99
C PRO A 15 -16.62 -3.99 -3.21
N LEU A 16 -16.60 -2.68 -2.96
CA LEU A 16 -17.70 -1.76 -3.16
C LEU A 16 -17.36 -0.73 -4.24
N ALA A 17 -18.38 -0.01 -4.70
CA ALA A 17 -18.27 0.84 -5.89
C ALA A 17 -17.26 1.99 -5.76
N ASN A 18 -17.07 2.53 -4.54
CA ASN A 18 -16.17 3.64 -4.27
C ASN A 18 -15.87 3.77 -2.76
N THR A 19 -14.95 4.67 -2.40
CA THR A 19 -14.55 4.97 -1.01
C THR A 19 -15.74 5.33 -0.11
N HIS A 20 -16.67 6.17 -0.58
CA HIS A 20 -17.84 6.56 0.21
C HIS A 20 -18.72 5.35 0.58
N ALA A 21 -18.99 4.48 -0.40
CA ALA A 21 -19.78 3.27 -0.19
C ALA A 21 -19.09 2.31 0.80
N ALA A 22 -17.75 2.18 0.72
CA ALA A 22 -16.97 1.37 1.63
C ALA A 22 -17.04 1.88 3.07
N LEU A 23 -16.71 3.16 3.28
CA LEU A 23 -16.75 3.82 4.58
C LEU A 23 -18.16 3.77 5.20
N ASP A 24 -19.19 4.10 4.42
CA ASP A 24 -20.58 4.13 4.90
C ASP A 24 -21.07 2.74 5.32
N THR A 25 -20.75 1.72 4.50
CA THR A 25 -21.15 0.35 4.79
C THR A 25 -20.49 -0.15 6.08
N VAL A 26 -19.18 0.07 6.23
CA VAL A 26 -18.45 -0.34 7.45
C VAL A 26 -18.99 0.39 8.68
N ALA A 27 -19.12 1.73 8.59
CA ALA A 27 -19.62 2.54 9.69
C ALA A 27 -21.02 2.11 10.16
N ARG A 28 -21.93 1.83 9.21
CA ARG A 28 -23.30 1.40 9.53
C ARG A 28 -23.39 -0.03 10.05
N VAL A 29 -22.65 -0.97 9.45
CA VAL A 29 -22.78 -2.40 9.76
C VAL A 29 -22.00 -2.77 11.00
N LEU A 30 -20.76 -2.29 11.12
CA LEU A 30 -19.87 -2.67 12.23
C LEU A 30 -19.85 -1.62 13.34
N GLY A 31 -20.04 -0.34 13.01
CA GLY A 31 -20.13 0.76 13.98
C GLY A 31 -19.05 0.65 15.06
N LYS A 32 -19.46 0.71 16.33
CA LYS A 32 -18.57 0.66 17.50
C LYS A 32 -17.66 -0.57 17.61
N HIS A 33 -17.87 -1.61 16.81
CA HIS A 33 -17.03 -2.81 16.80
C HIS A 33 -15.73 -2.60 16.01
N VAL A 34 -15.59 -1.52 15.25
CA VAL A 34 -14.37 -1.19 14.49
C VAL A 34 -13.78 0.12 15.00
N GLN A 35 -12.46 0.13 15.21
CA GLN A 35 -11.72 1.33 15.65
C GLN A 35 -11.03 2.06 14.48
N ARG A 36 -10.85 1.39 13.34
CA ARG A 36 -10.06 1.87 12.20
C ARG A 36 -10.82 1.55 10.91
N LEU A 37 -11.14 2.58 10.12
CA LEU A 37 -11.94 2.45 8.91
C LEU A 37 -11.04 2.55 7.67
N PRO A 38 -10.82 1.46 6.91
CA PRO A 38 -10.15 1.55 5.62
C PRO A 38 -11.07 2.15 4.56
N ASP A 39 -10.48 2.81 3.57
CA ASP A 39 -11.19 3.39 2.42
C ASP A 39 -11.71 2.35 1.41
N GLY A 40 -11.34 1.08 1.59
CA GLY A 40 -11.76 -0.02 0.74
C GLY A 40 -10.95 -0.18 -0.56
N GLU A 41 -9.93 0.66 -0.83
CA GLU A 41 -9.02 0.54 -1.97
C GLU A 41 -9.74 0.34 -3.32
N THR A 42 -10.79 1.12 -3.55
CA THR A 42 -11.68 0.95 -4.70
C THR A 42 -11.12 1.54 -6.01
N GLY A 43 -11.75 1.22 -7.13
CA GLY A 43 -11.40 1.79 -8.44
C GLY A 43 -10.04 1.32 -8.95
N GLU A 44 -9.19 2.28 -9.34
CA GLU A 44 -7.84 2.02 -9.85
C GLU A 44 -6.97 1.27 -8.82
N ARG A 45 -7.17 1.51 -7.52
CA ARG A 45 -6.43 0.82 -6.45
C ARG A 45 -7.00 -0.56 -6.10
N SER A 46 -7.99 -1.04 -6.84
CA SER A 46 -8.50 -2.40 -6.64
C SER A 46 -7.39 -3.43 -6.92
N ASN A 47 -7.37 -4.49 -6.12
CA ASN A 47 -6.32 -5.51 -6.13
C ASN A 47 -4.96 -4.98 -5.64
N TRP A 48 -4.97 -4.24 -4.52
CA TRP A 48 -3.78 -3.92 -3.73
C TRP A 48 -2.70 -3.18 -4.54
N ILE A 49 -1.50 -3.75 -4.75
CA ILE A 49 -0.40 -3.09 -5.47
C ILE A 49 -0.58 -3.01 -6.99
N ARG A 50 -1.65 -3.55 -7.57
CA ARG A 50 -1.75 -3.73 -9.02
C ARG A 50 -1.60 -2.42 -9.83
N TRP A 51 -2.07 -1.32 -9.27
CA TRP A 51 -1.98 0.01 -9.89
C TRP A 51 -0.54 0.54 -9.99
N GLN A 52 0.40 0.01 -9.19
CA GLN A 52 1.82 0.38 -9.27
C GLN A 52 2.45 0.00 -10.62
N GLY A 53 1.87 -0.96 -11.36
CA GLY A 53 2.30 -1.25 -12.72
C GLY A 53 2.21 -0.03 -13.64
N LYS A 54 1.22 0.86 -13.45
CA LYS A 54 1.12 2.13 -14.21
C LYS A 54 2.18 3.14 -13.80
N VAL A 55 2.58 3.15 -12.52
CA VAL A 55 3.65 4.01 -12.02
C VAL A 55 4.96 3.65 -12.73
N PHE A 56 5.32 2.36 -12.71
CA PHE A 56 6.56 1.88 -13.36
C PHE A 56 6.54 2.05 -14.88
N ALA A 57 5.40 1.84 -15.54
CA ALA A 57 5.26 2.04 -16.98
C ALA A 57 5.54 3.50 -17.42
N ASN A 58 5.39 4.47 -16.52
CA ASN A 58 5.63 5.89 -16.78
C ASN A 58 7.04 6.36 -16.41
N VAL A 59 7.90 5.47 -15.88
CA VAL A 59 9.30 5.81 -15.58
C VAL A 59 10.12 5.73 -16.86
N GLU A 60 10.58 6.87 -17.37
CA GLU A 60 11.28 6.97 -18.66
C GLU A 60 12.50 6.04 -18.77
N ALA A 61 13.21 5.83 -17.67
CA ALA A 61 14.41 5.01 -17.65
C ALA A 61 14.15 3.50 -17.67
N LEU A 62 12.89 3.07 -17.48
CA LEU A 62 12.51 1.67 -17.47
C LEU A 62 12.00 1.23 -18.84
N GLU A 63 12.20 -0.05 -19.14
CA GLU A 63 11.62 -0.73 -20.29
C GLU A 63 11.03 -2.09 -19.89
N VAL A 64 10.04 -2.55 -20.65
CA VAL A 64 9.43 -3.86 -20.40
C VAL A 64 10.42 -4.95 -20.81
N THR A 65 10.86 -5.78 -19.86
CA THR A 65 11.73 -6.94 -20.12
C THR A 65 10.93 -8.22 -20.29
N TYR A 66 9.75 -8.29 -19.67
CA TYR A 66 8.86 -9.43 -19.72
C TYR A 66 7.40 -9.00 -19.49
N SER A 67 6.45 -9.69 -20.13
CA SER A 67 5.02 -9.50 -19.86
C SER A 67 4.30 -10.85 -19.79
N ASP A 68 3.36 -10.93 -18.87
CA ASP A 68 2.38 -12.01 -18.75
C ASP A 68 0.95 -11.43 -18.74
N PRO A 69 -0.11 -12.27 -18.76
CA PRO A 69 -1.49 -11.76 -18.76
C PRO A 69 -1.89 -10.91 -17.55
N PHE A 70 -1.12 -10.94 -16.46
CA PHE A 70 -1.41 -10.26 -15.20
C PHE A 70 -0.59 -8.98 -15.02
N ARG A 71 0.65 -8.93 -15.54
CA ARG A 71 1.58 -7.81 -15.34
C ARG A 71 2.63 -7.66 -16.44
N SER A 72 3.26 -6.48 -16.47
CA SER A 72 4.55 -6.27 -17.14
C SER A 72 5.64 -6.11 -16.10
N VAL A 73 6.82 -6.64 -16.39
CA VAL A 73 8.04 -6.54 -15.58
C VAL A 73 8.98 -5.58 -16.29
N PHE A 74 9.60 -4.70 -15.49
CA PHE A 74 10.37 -3.57 -15.96
C PHE A 74 11.84 -3.70 -15.55
N GLY A 75 12.73 -3.63 -16.53
CA GLY A 75 14.17 -3.53 -16.34
C GLY A 75 14.66 -2.12 -16.66
N LEU A 76 15.94 -1.87 -16.38
CA LEU A 76 16.61 -0.62 -16.68
C LEU A 76 17.05 -0.60 -18.15
N LYS A 77 16.76 0.48 -18.87
CA LYS A 77 17.28 0.67 -20.24
C LYS A 77 18.81 0.68 -20.25
N SER A 78 19.39 0.09 -21.29
CA SER A 78 20.85 -0.05 -21.44
C SER A 78 21.65 1.27 -21.43
N ASP A 79 21.02 2.41 -21.74
CA ASP A 79 21.62 3.75 -21.75
C ASP A 79 21.40 4.54 -20.44
N ARG A 80 20.83 3.90 -19.40
CA ARG A 80 20.48 4.53 -18.13
C ARG A 80 21.26 3.92 -16.97
N SER A 81 21.37 4.68 -15.89
CA SER A 81 21.97 4.25 -14.62
C SER A 81 20.94 4.31 -13.49
N ILE A 82 20.94 3.30 -12.63
CA ILE A 82 20.04 3.23 -11.48
C ILE A 82 20.29 4.36 -10.47
N ASP A 83 21.55 4.78 -10.31
CA ASP A 83 21.95 5.86 -9.40
C ASP A 83 21.39 7.24 -9.79
N GLN A 84 20.96 7.38 -11.04
CA GLN A 84 20.38 8.61 -11.59
C GLN A 84 18.86 8.54 -11.71
N LEU A 85 18.26 7.46 -11.23
CA LEU A 85 16.83 7.24 -11.32
C LEU A 85 16.08 8.03 -10.26
N GLU A 86 15.14 8.87 -10.69
CA GLU A 86 14.15 9.49 -9.82
C GLU A 86 12.78 8.89 -10.11
N LEU A 87 12.12 8.40 -9.06
CA LEU A 87 10.76 7.88 -9.19
C LEU A 87 9.75 9.03 -9.15
N PRO A 88 8.71 9.00 -10.00
CA PRO A 88 7.57 9.90 -9.86
C PRO A 88 6.85 9.62 -8.53
N PRO A 89 5.89 10.48 -8.11
CA PRO A 89 4.96 10.13 -7.05
C PRO A 89 4.37 8.74 -7.26
N LEU A 90 4.35 7.95 -6.20
CA LEU A 90 3.76 6.61 -6.21
C LEU A 90 2.23 6.71 -6.15
N GLY A 91 1.71 7.83 -5.66
CA GLY A 91 0.29 8.19 -5.59
C GLY A 91 -0.43 7.76 -4.31
N TYR A 92 0.30 7.20 -3.32
CA TYR A 92 -0.31 6.72 -2.08
C TYR A 92 -0.81 7.88 -1.22
N ALA A 93 -0.07 8.99 -1.17
CA ALA A 93 -0.45 10.20 -0.48
C ALA A 93 -1.70 10.82 -1.09
N ASP A 94 -1.72 11.05 -2.41
CA ASP A 94 -2.89 11.61 -3.10
C ASP A 94 -4.15 10.77 -2.82
N ALA A 95 -4.04 9.44 -2.96
CA ALA A 95 -5.15 8.54 -2.69
C ALA A 95 -5.64 8.57 -1.23
N ALA A 96 -4.71 8.67 -0.27
CA ALA A 96 -5.02 8.75 1.15
C ALA A 96 -5.69 10.08 1.51
N LEU A 97 -5.21 11.21 0.95
CA LEU A 97 -5.77 12.54 1.19
C LEU A 97 -7.18 12.68 0.60
N ASP A 98 -7.39 12.18 -0.62
CA ASP A 98 -8.71 12.15 -1.26
C ASP A 98 -9.71 11.33 -0.44
N SER A 99 -9.29 10.15 0.04
CA SER A 99 -10.14 9.28 0.84
C SER A 99 -10.39 9.84 2.24
N PHE A 100 -9.39 10.51 2.84
CA PHE A 100 -9.52 11.17 4.13
C PHE A 100 -10.48 12.35 4.08
N SER A 101 -10.52 13.10 2.98
CA SER A 101 -11.51 14.17 2.75
C SER A 101 -12.96 13.64 2.90
N ILE A 102 -13.24 12.48 2.31
CA ILE A 102 -14.55 11.82 2.40
C ILE A 102 -14.82 11.36 3.83
N PHE A 103 -13.86 10.66 4.45
CA PHE A 103 -13.95 10.22 5.84
C PHE A 103 -14.21 11.38 6.81
N SER A 104 -13.50 12.49 6.62
CA SER A 104 -13.61 13.67 7.48
C SER A 104 -14.97 14.33 7.36
N THR A 105 -15.52 14.42 6.15
CA THR A 105 -16.88 14.90 5.91
C THR A 105 -17.89 13.99 6.62
N MET A 106 -17.73 12.67 6.52
CA MET A 106 -18.63 11.71 7.18
C MET A 106 -18.56 11.76 8.71
N GLN A 107 -17.41 12.10 9.30
CA GLN A 107 -17.32 12.38 10.74
C GLN A 107 -18.08 13.66 11.11
N GLN A 108 -17.94 14.73 10.34
CA GLN A 108 -18.68 15.99 10.56
C GLN A 108 -20.20 15.79 10.45
N GLU A 109 -20.65 14.88 9.58
CA GLU A 109 -22.06 14.47 9.43
C GLU A 109 -22.54 13.53 10.55
N GLY A 110 -21.67 13.07 11.45
CA GLY A 110 -21.99 12.12 12.52
C GLY A 110 -22.23 10.68 12.04
N ARG A 111 -21.88 10.36 10.79
CA ARG A 111 -22.03 9.02 10.20
C ARG A 111 -20.90 8.08 10.59
N VAL A 112 -19.71 8.63 10.78
CA VAL A 112 -18.55 7.96 11.36
C VAL A 112 -18.35 8.53 12.76
N THR A 113 -18.17 7.66 13.76
CA THR A 113 -17.99 8.13 15.15
C THR A 113 -16.63 8.78 15.36
N ASP A 114 -16.55 9.82 16.19
CA ASP A 114 -15.32 10.59 16.46
C ASP A 114 -14.14 9.73 16.95
N GLY A 115 -14.41 8.62 17.64
CA GLY A 115 -13.36 7.72 18.14
C GLY A 115 -12.73 6.80 17.08
N MET A 116 -13.25 6.79 15.85
CA MET A 116 -12.68 6.01 14.75
C MET A 116 -11.54 6.76 14.08
N ARG A 117 -10.51 6.01 13.69
CA ARG A 117 -9.41 6.52 12.85
C ARG A 117 -9.58 6.09 11.40
N PHE A 118 -9.13 6.94 10.49
CA PHE A 118 -8.95 6.60 9.09
C PHE A 118 -7.75 5.67 8.94
N GLN A 119 -7.95 4.52 8.30
CA GLN A 119 -6.89 3.53 8.06
C GLN A 119 -6.33 3.69 6.65
N VAL A 120 -5.02 3.90 6.56
CA VAL A 120 -4.26 3.82 5.31
C VAL A 120 -3.48 2.50 5.32
N SER A 121 -3.77 1.62 4.37
CA SER A 121 -3.00 0.38 4.16
C SER A 121 -1.94 0.62 3.08
N LEU A 122 -0.68 0.36 3.42
CA LEU A 122 0.47 0.49 2.52
C LEU A 122 1.15 -0.86 2.36
N PRO A 123 1.64 -1.23 1.15
CA PRO A 123 2.54 -2.35 1.02
C PRO A 123 3.90 -2.01 1.64
N THR A 124 4.70 -3.02 1.91
CA THR A 124 6.15 -2.83 2.03
C THR A 124 6.77 -2.47 0.66
N PRO A 125 7.99 -1.91 0.63
CA PRO A 125 8.73 -1.69 -0.62
C PRO A 125 8.96 -2.98 -1.43
N LEU A 126 9.15 -4.11 -0.73
CA LEU A 126 9.42 -5.40 -1.34
C LEU A 126 8.31 -5.83 -2.31
N ALA A 127 7.04 -5.65 -1.93
CA ALA A 127 5.92 -6.18 -2.69
C ALA A 127 5.84 -5.66 -4.15
N PRO A 128 5.74 -4.34 -4.41
CA PRO A 128 5.71 -3.82 -5.78
C PRO A 128 7.01 -4.06 -6.54
N VAL A 129 8.17 -3.98 -5.88
CA VAL A 129 9.48 -4.22 -6.51
C VAL A 129 9.59 -5.66 -6.98
N GLN A 130 9.26 -6.62 -6.12
CA GLN A 130 9.26 -8.03 -6.47
C GLN A 130 8.28 -8.36 -7.59
N PHE A 131 7.15 -7.65 -7.66
CA PHE A 131 6.12 -7.92 -8.66
C PHE A 131 6.42 -7.31 -10.02
N TYR A 132 7.01 -6.11 -10.05
CA TYR A 132 7.10 -5.31 -11.27
C TYR A 132 8.51 -5.04 -11.75
N ILE A 133 9.55 -5.26 -10.95
CA ILE A 133 10.93 -4.97 -11.34
C ILE A 133 11.66 -6.24 -11.72
N ASP A 134 12.48 -6.17 -12.77
CA ASP A 134 13.30 -7.27 -13.24
C ASP A 134 14.25 -7.75 -12.14
N ALA A 135 14.34 -9.07 -11.94
CA ALA A 135 15.13 -9.68 -10.88
C ALA A 135 16.60 -9.26 -10.88
N THR A 136 17.14 -8.88 -12.03
CA THR A 136 18.53 -8.43 -12.18
C THR A 136 18.82 -7.09 -11.50
N ILE A 137 17.81 -6.26 -11.20
CA ILE A 137 17.98 -4.93 -10.61
C ILE A 137 17.18 -4.72 -9.31
N GLN A 138 16.43 -5.73 -8.82
CA GLN A 138 15.57 -5.59 -7.64
C GLN A 138 16.32 -5.11 -6.39
N SER A 139 17.52 -5.64 -6.13
CA SER A 139 18.32 -5.27 -4.95
C SER A 139 18.71 -3.78 -4.93
N ASP A 140 19.00 -3.23 -6.11
CA ASP A 140 19.42 -1.83 -6.24
C ASP A 140 18.23 -0.88 -6.37
N PHE A 141 17.09 -1.38 -6.87
CA PHE A 141 15.88 -0.60 -7.07
C PHE A 141 15.05 -0.45 -5.79
N GLU A 142 14.99 -1.47 -4.94
CA GLU A 142 14.17 -1.46 -3.72
C GLU A 142 14.43 -0.24 -2.82
N PRO A 143 15.69 0.18 -2.53
CA PRO A 143 15.95 1.36 -1.72
C PRO A 143 15.42 2.66 -2.33
N LEU A 144 15.37 2.77 -3.66
CA LEU A 144 14.80 3.94 -4.35
C LEU A 144 13.28 4.01 -4.14
N TYR A 145 12.62 2.86 -4.27
CA TYR A 145 11.18 2.74 -4.03
C TYR A 145 10.83 2.99 -2.56
N GLU A 146 11.61 2.42 -1.64
CA GLU A 146 11.46 2.62 -0.20
C GLU A 146 11.54 4.10 0.16
N LYS A 147 12.59 4.80 -0.31
CA LYS A 147 12.73 6.24 -0.09
C LYS A 147 11.48 6.99 -0.56
N LYS A 148 10.97 6.68 -1.77
CA LYS A 148 9.80 7.35 -2.32
C LYS A 148 8.51 7.05 -1.54
N LEU A 149 8.34 5.82 -1.07
CA LEU A 149 7.20 5.42 -0.25
C LEU A 149 7.23 6.10 1.13
N LEU A 150 8.41 6.26 1.73
CA LEU A 150 8.58 6.98 2.99
C LEU A 150 8.34 8.50 2.84
N GLU A 151 8.72 9.10 1.70
CA GLU A 151 8.35 10.48 1.37
C GLU A 151 6.81 10.63 1.33
N GLU A 152 6.11 9.72 0.67
CA GLU A 152 4.63 9.72 0.60
C GLU A 152 3.98 9.48 1.96
N LEU A 153 4.54 8.58 2.78
CA LEU A 153 4.10 8.36 4.15
C LEU A 153 4.26 9.62 5.01
N SER A 154 5.35 10.38 4.84
CA SER A 154 5.52 11.67 5.53
C SER A 154 4.41 12.64 5.15
N ILE A 155 4.11 12.77 3.86
CA ILE A 155 3.03 13.65 3.38
C ILE A 155 1.69 13.27 4.05
N ILE A 156 1.38 11.97 4.14
CA ILE A 156 0.16 11.47 4.79
C ILE A 156 0.15 11.83 6.28
N ALA A 157 1.24 11.56 6.99
CA ALA A 157 1.34 11.80 8.43
C ALA A 157 1.33 13.29 8.79
N ASP A 158 1.89 14.15 7.94
CA ASP A 158 1.91 15.60 8.12
C ASP A 158 0.55 16.24 7.81
N SER A 159 -0.24 15.62 6.92
CA SER A 159 -1.51 16.18 6.44
C SER A 159 -2.75 15.66 7.19
N ILE A 160 -2.68 14.46 7.78
CA ILE A 160 -3.78 13.83 8.51
C ILE A 160 -3.49 13.87 10.01
N PRO A 161 -4.39 14.44 10.85
CA PRO A 161 -4.19 14.46 12.29
C PRO A 161 -3.89 13.08 12.88
N HIS A 162 -2.83 12.96 13.68
CA HIS A 162 -2.35 11.69 14.22
C HIS A 162 -3.38 10.93 15.08
N ASP A 163 -4.28 11.65 15.75
CA ASP A 163 -5.37 11.07 16.53
C ASP A 163 -6.48 10.49 15.64
N ARG A 164 -6.50 10.83 14.35
CA ARG A 164 -7.44 10.39 13.32
C ARG A 164 -6.80 9.48 12.26
N LEU A 165 -5.50 9.21 12.34
CA LEU A 165 -4.77 8.35 11.40
C LEU A 165 -4.39 7.00 12.03
N ALA A 166 -4.56 5.93 11.26
CA ALA A 166 -3.96 4.63 11.49
C ALA A 166 -3.26 4.17 10.21
N VAL A 167 -2.01 3.72 10.33
CA VAL A 167 -1.26 3.14 9.20
C VAL A 167 -1.16 1.64 9.42
N GLN A 168 -1.39 0.87 8.36
CA GLN A 168 -1.21 -0.58 8.31
C GLN A 168 -0.16 -0.92 7.24
N TRP A 169 0.77 -1.80 7.59
CA TRP A 169 1.73 -2.37 6.64
C TRP A 169 1.28 -3.76 6.19
N ASP A 170 1.09 -3.93 4.90
CA ASP A 170 0.68 -5.20 4.29
C ASP A 170 1.91 -6.01 3.88
N THR A 171 2.02 -7.23 4.44
CA THR A 171 3.22 -8.08 4.31
C THR A 171 2.98 -9.36 3.52
N ALA A 172 2.02 -9.34 2.58
CA ALA A 172 1.61 -10.55 1.86
C ALA A 172 2.74 -11.19 1.03
N VAL A 173 3.61 -10.36 0.44
CA VAL A 173 4.75 -10.84 -0.36
C VAL A 173 5.85 -11.41 0.53
N GLU A 174 6.13 -10.77 1.67
CA GLU A 174 7.07 -11.23 2.68
C GLU A 174 6.72 -12.65 3.15
N PHE A 175 5.45 -12.88 3.51
CA PHE A 175 5.00 -14.22 3.89
C PHE A 175 5.12 -15.20 2.72
N GLY A 176 4.80 -14.80 1.49
CA GLY A 176 5.04 -15.63 0.30
C GLY A 176 6.52 -16.00 0.12
N VAL A 177 7.46 -15.11 0.44
CA VAL A 177 8.90 -15.37 0.41
C VAL A 177 9.33 -16.34 1.52
N LEU A 178 8.83 -16.13 2.75
CA LEU A 178 9.12 -16.97 3.92
C LEU A 178 8.62 -18.40 3.73
N GLU A 179 7.40 -18.56 3.17
CA GLU A 179 6.78 -19.84 2.85
C GLU A 179 7.36 -20.49 1.57
N GLY A 180 8.32 -19.85 0.90
CA GLY A 180 8.95 -20.37 -0.32
C GLY A 180 8.03 -20.38 -1.54
N SER A 181 6.89 -19.70 -1.48
CA SER A 181 5.95 -19.53 -2.59
C SER A 181 6.44 -18.52 -3.62
N PHE A 182 7.25 -17.55 -3.19
CA PHE A 182 7.85 -16.53 -4.05
C PHE A 182 9.39 -16.53 -3.96
N PRO A 183 10.09 -16.12 -5.04
CA PRO A 183 11.55 -15.97 -5.02
C PRO A 183 11.98 -14.82 -4.11
N ALA A 184 13.24 -14.81 -3.70
CA ALA A 184 13.87 -13.69 -3.00
C ALA A 184 15.15 -13.29 -3.72
N PHE A 185 15.46 -11.99 -3.74
CA PHE A 185 16.72 -11.45 -4.25
C PHE A 185 17.74 -11.15 -3.13
N PHE A 186 17.44 -11.59 -1.91
CA PHE A 186 18.28 -11.46 -0.73
C PHE A 186 18.47 -12.83 -0.06
N GLY A 187 19.52 -12.93 0.77
CA GLY A 187 19.96 -14.18 1.41
C GLY A 187 19.04 -14.65 2.53
N ASP A 188 19.47 -14.49 3.78
CA ASP A 188 18.68 -14.88 4.96
C ASP A 188 17.33 -14.16 4.96
N LYS A 189 16.29 -14.88 4.54
CA LYS A 189 14.95 -14.33 4.29
C LYS A 189 14.32 -13.77 5.55
N THR A 190 14.44 -14.46 6.67
CA THR A 190 13.82 -14.04 7.93
C THR A 190 14.47 -12.77 8.44
N SER A 191 15.80 -12.74 8.53
CA SER A 191 16.52 -11.55 9.00
C SER A 191 16.33 -10.37 8.06
N ALA A 192 16.38 -10.60 6.74
CA ALA A 192 16.20 -9.55 5.74
C ALA A 192 14.78 -8.95 5.73
N ILE A 193 13.74 -9.77 5.90
CA ILE A 193 12.36 -9.28 6.01
C ILE A 193 12.16 -8.51 7.30
N LEU A 194 12.63 -9.03 8.44
CA LEU A 194 12.49 -8.32 9.72
C LEU A 194 13.18 -6.95 9.68
N ALA A 195 14.34 -6.83 9.03
CA ALA A 195 15.04 -5.56 8.87
C ALA A 195 14.28 -4.51 8.03
N ARG A 196 13.28 -4.93 7.23
CA ARG A 196 12.41 -4.03 6.45
C ARG A 196 11.16 -3.58 7.22
N LEU A 197 10.87 -4.19 8.37
CA LEU A 197 9.63 -3.98 9.14
C LEU A 197 9.85 -3.20 10.46
N ILE A 198 11.10 -2.85 10.80
CA ILE A 198 11.50 -2.18 12.04
C ILE A 198 12.14 -0.83 11.69
#